data_AF-A0A401IRX2-F1
#
_entry.id   AF-A0A401IRX2-F1
#
_cell.length_a   1.000
_cell.length_b   1.000
_cell.length_c   1.000
_cell.angle_alpha   90.00
_cell.angle_beta   90.00
_cell.angle_gamma   90.00
#
_symmetry.space_group_name_H-M   'P 1'
#
loop_
_entity.id
_entity.type
_entity.pdbx_description
1 polymer ?
#
loop_
_entity_poly.entity_id
_entity_poly.type
_entity_poly.pdbx_seq_one_letter_code
_entity_poly.pdbx_strand_id
1 'polypeptide(L)'
;MNLKVEVENSAFLDVDIKNILYFTGSNQDLLWKFFRSFSHYEERNNELTSNVYGENGIEISLGDQPLSPKNNIFHFIDSRESIYQQMTYHKPSLLFSYLNSFVENNSVSKSIERINDELYKLNFVLQDLSHQFSDSLNIDLKDIDYLSLLKNNLQLGYLESDKFLPLEFMNTDELVDEYLNLIRKSLAENSNTHWIILYNLDNYISKKKSSELVDKLKELSQSSNLKIIYINNNLNALKLDPTDIEKIVVVSKESTQLPPYDLLLNSFKLHYPNSLLISDQDFVDSICRIVPFIGNKGEDVYLTGKDLVLLKIANILFDYETSFDQKYISLTTSEVEFLNKQEP
;
A
#
# COMPACT_ATOMS: atom_id res chain seq x y z
N MET A 1 -11.32 -12.09 -9.26
CA MET A 1 -12.36 -11.07 -9.49
C MET A 1 -11.68 -10.03 -10.35
N ASN A 2 -12.31 -9.59 -11.43
CA ASN A 2 -11.71 -8.59 -12.30
C ASN A 2 -11.75 -7.22 -11.61
N LEU A 3 -10.62 -6.56 -11.44
CA LEU A 3 -10.49 -5.17 -11.02
C LEU A 3 -10.22 -4.33 -12.26
N LYS A 4 -11.12 -3.39 -12.54
CA LYS A 4 -11.02 -2.43 -13.64
C LYS A 4 -10.84 -1.03 -13.06
N VAL A 5 -9.78 -0.35 -13.47
CA VAL A 5 -9.37 0.97 -12.97
C VAL A 5 -9.15 1.90 -14.14
N GLU A 6 -9.87 3.01 -14.19
CA GLU A 6 -9.61 4.07 -15.15
C GLU A 6 -8.29 4.77 -14.83
N VAL A 7 -7.43 4.92 -15.84
CA VAL A 7 -6.12 5.53 -15.68
C VAL A 7 -6.10 6.97 -16.20
N GLU A 8 -6.65 7.19 -17.40
CA GLU A 8 -6.91 8.51 -17.99
C GLU A 8 -7.78 8.38 -19.25
N ASN A 9 -8.61 9.38 -19.55
CA ASN A 9 -9.35 9.49 -20.82
C ASN A 9 -10.12 8.22 -21.21
N SER A 10 -10.80 7.57 -20.25
CA SER A 10 -11.51 6.29 -20.46
C SER A 10 -10.63 5.12 -20.91
N ALA A 11 -9.30 5.22 -20.71
CA ALA A 11 -8.39 4.08 -20.78
C ALA A 11 -8.39 3.36 -19.43
N PHE A 12 -8.55 2.04 -19.48
CA PHE A 12 -8.68 1.21 -18.29
C PHE A 12 -7.55 0.19 -18.21
N LEU A 13 -7.10 -0.06 -16.99
CA LEU A 13 -6.31 -1.22 -16.63
C LEU A 13 -7.23 -2.27 -16.03
N ASP A 14 -7.19 -3.48 -16.58
CA ASP A 14 -8.08 -4.60 -16.26
C ASP A 14 -7.23 -5.79 -15.81
N VAL A 15 -7.42 -6.25 -14.58
CA VAL A 15 -6.60 -7.28 -13.92
C VAL A 15 -7.41 -8.16 -12.98
N ASP A 16 -7.04 -9.43 -12.87
CA ASP A 16 -7.65 -10.34 -11.92
C ASP A 16 -7.03 -10.22 -10.53
N ILE A 17 -7.78 -9.64 -9.59
CA ILE A 17 -7.42 -9.58 -8.18
C ILE A 17 -8.05 -10.73 -7.37
N LYS A 18 -7.21 -11.38 -6.56
CA LYS A 18 -7.63 -12.19 -5.41
C LYS A 18 -7.54 -11.33 -4.15
N ASN A 19 -6.42 -11.38 -3.45
CA ASN A 19 -6.17 -10.58 -2.24
C ASN A 19 -5.05 -9.56 -2.42
N ILE A 20 -4.08 -9.85 -3.28
CA ILE A 20 -2.93 -8.99 -3.53
C ILE A 20 -2.61 -8.97 -5.03
N LEU A 21 -2.15 -7.82 -5.52
CA LEU A 21 -1.55 -7.64 -6.84
C LEU A 21 -0.18 -6.95 -6.69
N TYR A 22 0.76 -7.34 -7.56
CA TYR A 22 2.10 -6.75 -7.67
C TYR A 22 2.26 -6.04 -9.00
N PHE A 23 2.23 -4.73 -9.01
CA PHE A 23 2.49 -3.91 -10.18
C PHE A 23 3.96 -3.55 -10.27
N THR A 24 4.55 -3.81 -11.42
CA THR A 24 5.95 -3.52 -11.74
C THR A 24 6.11 -3.32 -13.24
N GLY A 25 7.24 -2.82 -13.70
CA GLY A 25 7.54 -2.75 -15.14
C GLY A 25 8.29 -1.49 -15.54
N SER A 26 8.50 -1.34 -16.84
CA SER A 26 9.32 -0.26 -17.42
C SER A 26 8.57 1.06 -17.53
N ASN A 27 7.23 1.07 -17.58
CA ASN A 27 6.44 2.27 -17.78
C ASN A 27 6.00 2.92 -16.45
N GLN A 28 6.90 3.74 -15.91
CA GLN A 28 6.71 4.44 -14.63
C GLN A 28 5.58 5.47 -14.66
N ASP A 29 5.38 6.13 -15.80
CA ASP A 29 4.29 7.09 -15.97
C ASP A 29 2.94 6.42 -15.80
N LEU A 30 2.74 5.25 -16.43
CA LEU A 30 1.49 4.51 -16.33
C LEU A 30 1.26 3.94 -14.92
N LEU A 31 2.31 3.44 -14.25
CA LEU A 31 2.24 3.01 -12.85
C LEU A 31 1.85 4.16 -11.92
N TRP A 32 2.43 5.34 -12.11
CA TRP A 32 2.07 6.54 -11.35
C TRP A 32 0.63 6.96 -11.63
N LYS A 33 0.17 6.97 -12.89
CA LYS A 33 -1.21 7.32 -13.25
C LYS A 33 -2.20 6.35 -12.61
N PHE A 34 -1.88 5.06 -12.59
CA PHE A 34 -2.69 4.04 -11.92
C PHE A 34 -2.77 4.30 -10.41
N PHE A 35 -1.65 4.57 -9.74
CA PHE A 35 -1.64 4.97 -8.33
C PHE A 35 -2.47 6.24 -8.07
N ARG A 36 -2.32 7.26 -8.93
CA ARG A 36 -3.06 8.53 -8.86
C ARG A 36 -4.57 8.31 -8.91
N SER A 37 -5.05 7.44 -9.80
CA SER A 37 -6.48 7.14 -9.92
C SER A 37 -7.06 6.60 -8.61
N PHE A 38 -6.30 5.79 -7.89
CA PHE A 38 -6.70 5.35 -6.55
C PHE A 38 -6.66 6.49 -5.53
N SER A 39 -5.58 7.27 -5.47
CA SER A 39 -5.42 8.32 -4.46
C SER A 39 -6.44 9.44 -4.57
N HIS A 40 -6.90 9.76 -5.78
CA HIS A 40 -7.90 10.80 -6.03
C HIS A 40 -9.33 10.24 -6.14
N TYR A 41 -9.53 8.92 -5.95
CA TYR A 41 -10.84 8.28 -6.14
C TYR A 41 -11.94 8.86 -5.23
N GLU A 42 -11.56 9.25 -4.00
CA GLU A 42 -12.50 9.85 -3.05
C GLU A 42 -12.71 11.36 -3.30
N GLU A 43 -11.82 12.00 -4.05
CA GLU A 43 -11.87 13.42 -4.40
C GLU A 43 -12.89 13.65 -5.54
N ARG A 44 -14.17 13.60 -5.20
CA ARG A 44 -15.25 13.83 -6.16
C ARG A 44 -15.18 15.23 -6.77
N ASN A 45 -15.24 15.28 -8.11
CA ASN A 45 -15.71 16.42 -8.91
C ASN A 45 -15.04 17.77 -8.63
N ASN A 46 -13.72 17.81 -8.77
CA ASN A 46 -13.02 19.06 -9.10
C ASN A 46 -13.02 19.24 -10.63
N GLU A 47 -13.27 20.44 -11.14
CA GLU A 47 -13.14 20.76 -12.59
C GLU A 47 -11.84 20.22 -13.19
N LEU A 48 -10.74 20.29 -12.44
CA LEU A 48 -9.43 19.78 -12.88
C LEU A 48 -9.39 18.26 -13.03
N THR A 49 -10.03 17.51 -12.13
CA THR A 49 -10.12 16.04 -12.24
C THR A 49 -11.01 15.62 -13.41
N SER A 50 -12.07 16.39 -13.69
CA SER A 50 -12.97 16.14 -14.81
C SER A 50 -12.31 16.35 -16.18
N ASN A 51 -11.25 17.16 -16.27
CA ASN A 51 -10.45 17.27 -17.49
C ASN A 51 -9.67 15.99 -17.83
N VAL A 52 -9.46 15.09 -16.86
CA VAL A 52 -8.69 13.84 -17.04
C VAL A 52 -9.59 12.61 -17.13
N TYR A 53 -10.66 12.59 -16.32
CA TYR A 53 -11.54 11.42 -16.16
C TYR A 53 -12.98 11.67 -16.64
N GLY A 54 -13.25 12.86 -17.18
CA GLY A 54 -14.60 13.26 -17.59
C GLY A 54 -15.50 13.66 -16.42
N GLU A 55 -16.76 13.99 -16.74
CA GLU A 55 -17.74 14.50 -15.77
C GLU A 55 -18.18 13.47 -14.73
N ASN A 56 -17.99 12.18 -15.02
CA ASN A 56 -18.39 11.08 -14.13
C ASN A 56 -17.36 10.80 -13.02
N GLY A 57 -16.18 11.43 -13.08
CA GLY A 57 -15.06 11.15 -12.18
C GLY A 57 -14.37 9.82 -12.49
N ILE A 58 -13.46 9.41 -11.61
CA ILE A 58 -12.63 8.21 -11.81
C ILE A 58 -13.50 6.95 -11.68
N GLU A 59 -13.50 6.11 -12.70
CA GLU A 59 -14.20 4.83 -12.67
C GLU A 59 -13.31 3.68 -12.13
N ILE A 60 -13.72 3.08 -11.01
CA ILE A 60 -13.11 1.86 -10.47
C ILE A 60 -14.20 0.84 -10.17
N SER A 61 -14.06 -0.39 -10.69
CA SER A 61 -15.02 -1.48 -10.47
C SER A 61 -14.34 -2.80 -10.14
N LEU A 62 -15.06 -3.64 -9.39
CA LEU A 62 -14.68 -5.02 -9.08
C LEU A 62 -15.77 -5.95 -9.63
N GLY A 63 -15.45 -6.67 -10.70
CA GLY A 63 -16.41 -7.31 -11.58
C GLY A 63 -17.28 -6.27 -12.25
N ASP A 64 -18.58 -6.52 -12.29
CA ASP A 64 -19.57 -5.60 -12.87
C ASP A 64 -20.03 -4.53 -11.86
N GLN A 65 -19.48 -4.51 -10.64
CA GLN A 65 -19.91 -3.58 -9.59
C GLN A 65 -18.90 -2.43 -9.42
N PRO A 66 -19.31 -1.16 -9.57
CA PRO A 66 -18.45 -0.04 -9.24
C PRO A 66 -18.12 -0.07 -7.74
N LEU A 67 -16.87 0.24 -7.40
CA LEU A 67 -16.52 0.43 -6.00
C LEU A 67 -17.32 1.62 -5.45
N SER A 68 -17.58 1.56 -4.14
CA SER A 68 -18.24 2.66 -3.44
C SER A 68 -17.36 3.09 -2.28
N PRO A 69 -16.99 4.38 -2.19
CA PRO A 69 -16.26 4.91 -1.03
C PRO A 69 -16.99 4.71 0.32
N LYS A 70 -18.28 4.35 0.31
CA LYS A 70 -19.03 4.07 1.55
C LYS A 70 -18.72 2.69 2.15
N ASN A 71 -18.43 1.72 1.29
CA ASN A 71 -18.24 0.31 1.68
C ASN A 71 -16.77 -0.13 1.53
N ASN A 72 -15.91 0.76 1.06
CA ASN A 72 -14.49 0.55 0.87
C ASN A 72 -13.73 1.63 1.62
N ILE A 73 -12.65 1.24 2.29
CA ILE A 73 -11.76 2.15 3.00
C ILE A 73 -10.40 2.06 2.32
N PHE A 74 -9.87 3.18 1.86
CA PHE A 74 -8.60 3.22 1.14
C PHE A 74 -7.49 3.77 2.04
N HIS A 75 -6.35 3.08 2.01
CA HIS A 75 -5.12 3.49 2.68
C HIS A 75 -4.02 3.62 1.64
N PHE A 76 -3.51 4.83 1.46
CA PHE A 76 -2.43 5.13 0.53
C PHE A 76 -1.13 5.28 1.32
N ILE A 77 -0.15 4.44 1.03
CA ILE A 77 1.16 4.44 1.65
C ILE A 77 2.22 4.63 0.57
N ASP A 78 2.68 5.86 0.42
CA ASP A 78 3.61 6.32 -0.62
C ASP A 78 4.86 7.01 -0.07
N SER A 79 4.91 7.22 1.24
CA SER A 79 5.97 7.94 1.93
C SER A 79 5.96 7.58 3.42
N ARG A 80 7.03 7.95 4.13
CA ARG A 80 7.03 7.90 5.61
C ARG A 80 5.89 8.74 6.19
N GLU A 81 5.60 9.88 5.57
CA GLU A 81 4.58 10.82 6.04
C GLU A 81 3.17 10.21 5.97
N SER A 82 2.84 9.47 4.92
CA SER A 82 1.53 8.80 4.85
C SER A 82 1.35 7.75 5.96
N ILE A 83 2.41 7.06 6.38
CA ILE A 83 2.38 6.17 7.56
C ILE A 83 2.21 6.98 8.84
N TYR A 84 3.03 8.02 9.02
CA TYR A 84 2.98 8.91 10.18
C TYR A 84 1.58 9.53 10.38
N GLN A 85 0.93 9.97 9.30
CA GLN A 85 -0.41 10.53 9.35
C GLN A 85 -1.43 9.55 9.93
N GLN A 86 -1.29 8.24 9.69
CA GLN A 86 -2.17 7.24 10.31
C GLN A 86 -2.02 7.16 11.84
N MET A 87 -0.90 7.65 12.38
CA MET A 87 -0.54 7.67 13.80
C MET A 87 -0.83 9.00 14.50
N THR A 88 -1.46 9.97 13.83
CA THR A 88 -1.78 11.28 14.42
C THR A 88 -3.28 11.41 14.67
N TYR A 89 -3.69 12.26 15.61
CA TYR A 89 -5.12 12.43 15.93
C TYR A 89 -5.81 13.44 15.00
N HIS A 90 -5.97 13.08 13.72
CA HIS A 90 -6.78 13.82 12.75
C HIS A 90 -7.67 12.87 11.95
N LYS A 91 -8.81 13.36 11.47
CA LYS A 91 -9.68 12.57 10.57
C LYS A 91 -9.10 12.62 9.14
N PRO A 92 -8.98 11.50 8.41
CA PRO A 92 -9.51 10.16 8.68
C PRO A 92 -8.46 9.12 9.13
N SER A 93 -7.47 9.48 9.94
CA SER A 93 -6.43 8.53 10.38
C SER A 93 -6.97 7.30 11.14
N LEU A 94 -6.19 6.22 11.12
CA LEU A 94 -6.46 5.02 11.91
C LEU A 94 -6.46 5.29 13.41
N LEU A 95 -5.49 6.05 13.94
CA LEU A 95 -5.41 6.35 15.37
C LEU A 95 -6.62 7.15 15.84
N PHE A 96 -7.09 8.12 15.04
CA PHE A 96 -8.31 8.87 15.34
C PHE A 96 -9.52 7.95 15.47
N SER A 97 -9.69 7.02 14.53
CA SER A 97 -10.80 6.07 14.55
C SER A 97 -10.71 5.13 15.77
N TYR A 98 -9.49 4.65 16.07
CA TYR A 98 -9.23 3.78 17.21
C TYR A 98 -9.54 4.47 18.55
N LEU A 99 -9.01 5.66 18.80
CA LEU A 99 -9.25 6.38 20.07
C LEU A 99 -10.71 6.78 20.24
N ASN A 100 -11.40 7.14 19.15
CA ASN A 100 -12.82 7.50 19.21
C ASN A 100 -13.74 6.31 19.43
N SER A 101 -13.32 5.09 19.11
CA SER A 101 -14.08 3.88 19.44
C SER A 101 -14.33 3.72 20.94
N PHE A 102 -13.50 4.35 21.79
CA PHE A 102 -13.64 4.27 23.24
C PHE A 102 -14.77 5.13 23.82
N VAL A 103 -15.47 5.94 23.02
CA VAL A 103 -16.68 6.66 23.46
C VAL A 103 -17.71 5.70 24.07
N GLU A 104 -17.84 4.50 23.50
CA GLU A 104 -18.77 3.47 23.96
C GLU A 104 -18.18 2.58 25.06
N ASN A 105 -16.95 2.83 25.50
CA ASN A 105 -16.30 2.03 26.52
C ASN A 105 -16.77 2.40 27.93
N ASN A 106 -17.46 1.47 28.60
CA ASN A 106 -17.98 1.65 29.97
C ASN A 106 -16.94 2.15 30.99
N SER A 107 -15.67 1.74 30.88
CA SER A 107 -14.62 2.17 31.81
C SER A 107 -14.21 3.62 31.56
N VAL A 108 -14.19 4.04 30.29
CA VAL A 108 -13.96 5.43 29.90
C VAL A 108 -15.13 6.30 30.34
N SER A 109 -16.38 5.90 30.06
CA SER A 109 -17.57 6.65 30.47
C SER A 109 -17.60 6.88 31.99
N LYS A 110 -17.35 5.84 32.79
CA LYS A 110 -17.25 5.96 34.27
C LYS A 110 -16.12 6.88 34.73
N SER A 111 -15.03 6.95 33.98
CA SER A 111 -13.91 7.84 34.31
C SER A 111 -14.26 9.30 34.01
N ILE A 112 -14.97 9.56 32.91
CA ILE A 112 -15.49 10.89 32.57
C ILE A 112 -16.52 11.36 33.60
N GLU A 113 -17.45 10.50 34.03
CA GLU A 113 -18.41 10.81 35.10
C GLU A 113 -17.70 11.30 36.37
N ARG A 114 -16.64 10.58 36.80
CA ARG A 114 -15.84 10.99 37.96
C ARG A 114 -15.14 12.34 37.78
N ILE A 115 -14.66 12.64 36.57
CA ILE A 115 -14.05 13.95 36.28
C ILE A 115 -15.11 15.05 36.42
N ASN A 116 -16.32 14.82 35.89
CA ASN A 116 -17.42 15.78 35.99
C ASN A 116 -17.91 15.97 37.43
N ASP A 117 -17.94 14.91 38.25
CA ASP A 117 -18.22 15.01 39.69
C ASP A 117 -17.21 15.92 40.41
N GLU A 118 -15.91 15.83 40.08
CA GLU A 118 -14.88 16.70 40.64
C GLU A 118 -14.98 18.14 40.11
N LEU A 119 -15.35 18.34 38.85
CA LEU A 119 -15.64 19.67 38.30
C LEU A 119 -16.83 20.33 39.01
N TYR A 120 -17.86 19.55 39.33
CA TYR A 120 -19.00 20.04 40.09
C TYR A 120 -18.62 20.47 41.52
N LYS A 121 -17.73 19.72 42.18
CA LYS A 121 -17.17 20.14 43.47
C LYS A 121 -16.36 21.42 43.36
N LEU A 122 -15.53 21.56 42.31
CA LEU A 122 -14.76 22.77 42.05
C LEU A 122 -15.68 23.98 41.79
N ASN A 123 -16.81 23.79 41.10
CA ASN A 123 -17.82 24.83 40.90
C ASN A 123 -18.31 25.42 42.22
N PHE A 124 -18.64 24.59 43.22
CA PHE A 124 -19.06 25.10 44.52
C PHE A 124 -17.98 25.94 45.21
N VAL A 125 -16.72 25.50 45.15
CA VAL A 125 -15.60 26.24 45.74
C VAL A 125 -15.44 27.59 45.04
N LEU A 126 -15.49 27.62 43.71
CA LEU A 126 -15.37 28.86 42.95
C LEU A 126 -16.57 29.80 43.21
N GLN A 127 -17.77 29.25 43.29
CA GLN A 127 -18.97 30.03 43.58
C GLN A 127 -18.89 30.67 44.97
N ASP A 128 -18.50 29.91 46.00
CA ASP A 128 -18.31 30.44 47.37
C ASP A 128 -17.26 31.56 47.41
N LEU A 129 -16.13 31.39 46.72
CA LEU A 129 -15.11 32.43 46.59
C LEU A 129 -15.63 33.66 45.85
N SER A 130 -16.46 33.48 44.83
CA SER A 130 -17.05 34.60 44.08
C SER A 130 -18.04 35.42 44.90
N HIS A 131 -18.81 34.78 45.78
CA HIS A 131 -19.76 35.46 46.67
C HIS A 131 -19.08 36.40 47.67
N GLN A 132 -17.80 36.16 47.99
CA GLN A 132 -17.01 37.11 48.80
C GLN A 132 -16.77 38.44 48.07
N PHE A 133 -16.88 38.46 46.73
CA PHE A 133 -16.65 39.63 45.89
C PHE A 133 -17.94 40.18 45.26
N SER A 134 -18.87 39.33 44.85
CA SER A 134 -20.12 39.73 44.19
C SER A 134 -21.22 38.71 44.38
N ASP A 135 -22.39 39.15 44.86
CA ASP A 135 -23.59 38.33 44.98
C ASP A 135 -24.30 38.08 43.64
N SER A 136 -23.92 38.81 42.59
CA SER A 136 -24.57 38.74 41.27
C SER A 136 -23.82 37.86 40.28
N LEU A 137 -22.63 37.39 40.62
CA LEU A 137 -21.79 36.59 39.74
C LEU A 137 -22.07 35.10 39.96
N ASN A 138 -22.42 34.39 38.88
CA ASN A 138 -22.59 32.95 38.87
C ASN A 138 -21.48 32.32 38.04
N ILE A 139 -20.77 31.36 38.63
CA ILE A 139 -19.73 30.56 38.00
C ILE A 139 -20.30 29.19 37.69
N ASP A 140 -20.12 28.74 36.45
CA ASP A 140 -20.54 27.43 35.99
C ASP A 140 -19.49 26.84 35.04
N LEU A 141 -18.73 25.87 35.53
CA LEU A 141 -17.86 25.01 34.75
C LEU A 141 -18.71 23.94 34.06
N LYS A 142 -18.56 23.85 32.74
CA LYS A 142 -19.26 22.86 31.92
C LYS A 142 -18.67 21.47 32.08
N ASP A 143 -19.53 20.46 31.95
CA ASP A 143 -19.12 19.07 31.84
C ASP A 143 -18.16 18.86 30.65
N ILE A 144 -17.23 17.93 30.85
CA ILE A 144 -16.31 17.48 29.82
C ILE A 144 -16.83 16.17 29.25
N ASP A 145 -16.92 16.08 27.93
CA ASP A 145 -17.11 14.82 27.21
C ASP A 145 -15.75 14.25 26.73
N TYR A 146 -15.70 12.95 26.50
CA TYR A 146 -14.47 12.24 26.12
C TYR A 146 -13.84 12.77 24.83
N LEU A 147 -14.64 13.11 23.81
CA LEU A 147 -14.10 13.57 22.53
C LEU A 147 -13.51 14.98 22.67
N SER A 148 -14.15 15.84 23.45
CA SER A 148 -13.61 17.16 23.80
C SER A 148 -12.32 17.04 24.61
N LEU A 149 -12.24 16.08 25.53
CA LEU A 149 -11.01 15.80 26.29
C LEU A 149 -9.87 15.41 25.34
N LEU A 150 -10.09 14.47 24.42
CA LEU A 150 -9.07 14.09 23.43
C LEU A 150 -8.65 15.29 22.58
N LYS A 151 -9.60 16.03 22.02
CA LYS A 151 -9.31 17.15 21.13
C LYS A 151 -8.45 18.25 21.78
N ASN A 152 -8.68 18.53 23.06
CA ASN A 152 -8.06 19.66 23.74
C ASN A 152 -6.84 19.28 24.57
N ASN A 153 -6.71 18.01 24.98
CA ASN A 153 -5.71 17.58 25.96
C ASN A 153 -4.81 16.42 25.52
N LEU A 154 -5.09 15.79 24.37
CA LEU A 154 -4.25 14.69 23.88
C LEU A 154 -2.89 15.20 23.39
N GLN A 155 -1.83 14.67 23.96
CA GLN A 155 -0.47 14.78 23.43
C GLN A 155 0.01 13.38 23.02
N LEU A 156 0.49 13.26 21.80
CA LEU A 156 1.00 12.02 21.25
C LEU A 156 2.53 12.06 21.22
N GLY A 157 3.12 10.93 21.57
CA GLY A 157 4.55 10.72 21.59
C GLY A 157 4.84 9.25 21.80
N TYR A 158 6.12 8.90 21.75
CA TYR A 158 6.58 7.54 22.02
C TYR A 158 7.63 7.53 23.12
N LEU A 159 7.79 6.38 23.76
CA LEU A 159 8.76 6.19 24.83
C LEU A 159 10.01 5.52 24.29
N GLU A 160 11.14 6.19 24.40
CA GLU A 160 12.47 5.63 24.12
C GLU A 160 13.37 5.88 25.32
N SER A 161 13.90 4.81 25.93
CA SER A 161 14.78 4.90 27.11
C SER A 161 14.19 5.78 28.24
N ASP A 162 12.91 5.57 28.57
CA ASP A 162 12.13 6.32 29.57
C ASP A 162 11.93 7.82 29.27
N LYS A 163 12.19 8.26 28.04
CA LYS A 163 11.92 9.64 27.59
C LYS A 163 10.71 9.67 26.67
N PHE A 164 9.80 10.61 26.94
CA PHE A 164 8.68 10.91 26.07
C PHE A 164 9.13 11.82 24.93
N LEU A 165 9.15 11.28 23.72
CA LEU A 165 9.65 11.95 22.51
C LEU A 165 8.51 12.18 21.50
N PRO A 166 8.61 13.24 20.67
CA PRO A 166 7.64 13.49 19.59
C PRO A 166 7.59 12.31 18.61
N LEU A 167 6.40 11.93 18.14
CA LEU A 167 6.22 10.84 17.17
C LEU A 167 7.01 11.05 15.88
N GLU A 168 7.28 12.30 15.51
CA GLU A 168 8.08 12.67 14.34
C GLU A 168 9.49 12.07 14.39
N PHE A 169 10.02 11.79 15.58
CA PHE A 169 11.36 11.22 15.77
C PHE A 169 11.38 9.69 15.74
N MET A 170 10.21 9.03 15.69
CA MET A 170 10.13 7.59 15.61
C MET A 170 10.75 7.07 14.30
N ASN A 171 11.47 5.95 14.37
CA ASN A 171 12.05 5.33 13.19
C ASN A 171 10.93 4.86 12.24
N THR A 172 11.14 4.96 10.93
CA THR A 172 10.17 4.46 9.93
C THR A 172 9.80 2.99 10.15
N ASP A 173 10.77 2.14 10.51
CA ASP A 173 10.51 0.72 10.72
C ASP A 173 9.60 0.47 11.94
N GLU A 174 9.72 1.30 12.99
CA GLU A 174 8.81 1.27 14.16
C GLU A 174 7.43 1.83 13.80
N LEU A 175 7.36 2.91 13.01
CA LEU A 175 6.09 3.44 12.50
C LEU A 175 5.30 2.40 11.69
N VAL A 176 6.01 1.57 10.91
CA VAL A 176 5.39 0.47 10.16
C VAL A 176 4.78 -0.57 11.10
N ASP A 177 5.42 -0.89 12.22
CA ASP A 177 4.86 -1.81 13.21
C ASP A 177 3.59 -1.26 13.86
N GLU A 178 3.60 0.01 14.23
CA GLU A 178 2.41 0.64 14.80
C GLU A 178 1.27 0.78 13.80
N TYR A 179 1.58 1.10 12.54
CA TYR A 179 0.59 1.09 11.45
C TYR A 179 -0.06 -0.29 11.29
N LEU A 180 0.72 -1.37 11.31
CA LEU A 180 0.21 -2.74 11.24
C LEU A 180 -0.70 -3.10 12.42
N ASN A 181 -0.36 -2.64 13.62
CA ASN A 181 -1.21 -2.84 14.81
C ASN A 181 -2.58 -2.16 14.63
N LEU A 182 -2.58 -0.91 14.15
CA LEU A 182 -3.80 -0.15 13.91
C LEU A 182 -4.64 -0.74 12.77
N ILE A 183 -4.02 -1.17 11.67
CA ILE A 183 -4.72 -1.84 10.56
C ILE A 183 -5.39 -3.12 11.06
N ARG A 184 -4.67 -3.97 11.81
CA ARG A 184 -5.22 -5.20 12.37
C ARG A 184 -6.45 -4.92 13.23
N LYS A 185 -6.41 -3.86 14.05
CA LYS A 185 -7.54 -3.45 14.88
C LYS A 185 -8.71 -2.95 14.04
N SER A 186 -8.46 -2.12 13.04
CA SER A 186 -9.48 -1.61 12.11
C SER A 186 -10.19 -2.73 11.35
N LEU A 187 -9.45 -3.72 10.85
CA LEU A 187 -9.99 -4.89 10.14
C LEU A 187 -10.87 -5.76 11.05
N ALA A 188 -10.58 -5.82 12.35
CA ALA A 188 -11.37 -6.61 13.30
C ALA A 188 -12.70 -5.92 13.68
N GLU A 189 -12.75 -4.59 13.62
CA GLU A 189 -13.90 -3.78 14.06
C GLU A 189 -14.81 -3.35 12.92
N ASN A 190 -14.33 -3.39 11.68
CA ASN A 190 -15.04 -2.88 10.52
C ASN A 190 -15.25 -3.97 9.46
N SER A 191 -16.49 -4.10 8.99
CA SER A 191 -16.87 -5.07 7.96
C SER A 191 -16.59 -4.61 6.52
N ASN A 192 -16.29 -3.33 6.32
CA ASN A 192 -15.98 -2.76 5.02
C ASN A 192 -14.73 -3.41 4.43
N THR A 193 -14.58 -3.32 3.11
CA THR A 193 -13.38 -3.80 2.44
C THR A 193 -12.28 -2.75 2.55
N HIS A 194 -11.13 -3.12 3.11
CA HIS A 194 -9.96 -2.26 3.16
C HIS A 194 -9.11 -2.49 1.93
N TRP A 195 -8.65 -1.40 1.33
CA TRP A 195 -7.70 -1.38 0.22
C TRP A 195 -6.42 -0.70 0.71
N ILE A 196 -5.32 -1.44 0.71
CA ILE A 196 -4.00 -0.89 1.04
C ILE A 196 -3.18 -0.81 -0.24
N ILE A 197 -2.90 0.42 -0.67
CA ILE A 197 -2.10 0.73 -1.85
C ILE A 197 -0.72 1.15 -1.38
N LEU A 198 0.28 0.32 -1.65
CA LEU A 198 1.68 0.48 -1.27
C LEU A 198 2.45 0.95 -2.50
N TYR A 199 3.04 2.14 -2.47
CA TYR A 199 3.76 2.73 -3.59
C TYR A 199 5.23 2.98 -3.23
N ASN A 200 6.15 2.39 -4.00
CA ASN A 200 7.60 2.60 -3.93
C ASN A 200 8.19 2.56 -2.51
N LEU A 201 7.85 1.51 -1.75
CA LEU A 201 8.26 1.38 -0.33
C LEU A 201 9.78 1.45 -0.14
N ASP A 202 10.56 0.97 -1.10
CA ASP A 202 12.03 0.94 -1.04
C ASP A 202 12.67 2.33 -0.92
N ASN A 203 11.91 3.41 -1.21
CA ASN A 203 12.39 4.78 -1.10
C ASN A 203 12.48 5.28 0.36
N TYR A 204 11.75 4.65 1.29
CA TYR A 204 11.64 5.16 2.68
C TYR A 204 11.56 4.08 3.75
N ILE A 205 11.38 2.81 3.38
CA ILE A 205 11.35 1.66 4.29
C ILE A 205 12.53 0.73 3.98
N SER A 206 13.11 0.10 5.00
CA SER A 206 14.17 -0.89 4.78
C SER A 206 13.63 -2.11 4.02
N LYS A 207 14.45 -2.75 3.17
CA LYS A 207 14.03 -3.95 2.40
C LYS A 207 13.46 -5.05 3.29
N LYS A 208 14.10 -5.28 4.45
CA LYS A 208 13.66 -6.26 5.45
C LYS A 208 12.25 -5.92 5.95
N LYS A 209 12.01 -4.65 6.27
CA LYS A 209 10.73 -4.21 6.80
C LYS A 209 9.63 -4.15 5.75
N SER A 210 9.97 -3.80 4.50
CA SER A 210 9.09 -3.88 3.33
C SER A 210 8.57 -5.32 3.13
N SER A 211 9.47 -6.32 3.18
CA SER A 211 9.07 -7.74 3.15
C SER A 211 8.14 -8.09 4.31
N GLU A 212 8.50 -7.71 5.54
CA GLU A 212 7.72 -8.03 6.74
C GLU A 212 6.31 -7.42 6.69
N LEU A 213 6.20 -6.18 6.21
CA LEU A 213 4.94 -5.49 6.02
C LEU A 213 4.05 -6.24 5.03
N VAL A 214 4.56 -6.58 3.85
CA VAL A 214 3.80 -7.31 2.83
C VAL A 214 3.39 -8.69 3.33
N ASP A 215 4.29 -9.41 4.00
CA ASP A 215 4.00 -10.74 4.57
C ASP A 215 2.87 -10.67 5.62
N LYS A 216 2.95 -9.73 6.57
CA LYS A 216 1.89 -9.53 7.58
C LYS A 216 0.56 -9.11 6.96
N LEU A 217 0.57 -8.28 5.91
CA LEU A 217 -0.66 -7.90 5.19
C LEU A 217 -1.26 -9.08 4.42
N LYS A 218 -0.43 -9.92 3.78
CA LYS A 218 -0.89 -11.17 3.16
C LYS A 218 -1.59 -12.04 4.18
N GLU A 219 -0.99 -12.27 5.35
CA GLU A 219 -1.59 -13.05 6.44
C GLU A 219 -2.95 -12.48 6.86
N LEU A 220 -3.03 -11.17 7.09
CA LEU A 220 -4.29 -10.50 7.44
C LEU A 220 -5.36 -10.72 6.36
N SER A 221 -5.00 -10.60 5.08
CA SER A 221 -5.93 -10.76 3.95
C SER A 221 -6.55 -12.16 3.82
N GLN A 222 -6.00 -13.18 4.48
CA GLN A 222 -6.59 -14.52 4.50
C GLN A 222 -7.81 -14.61 5.41
N SER A 223 -7.92 -13.71 6.39
CA SER A 223 -8.93 -13.75 7.45
C SER A 223 -9.84 -12.52 7.52
N SER A 224 -9.59 -11.51 6.68
CA SER A 224 -10.33 -10.24 6.66
C SER A 224 -10.64 -9.78 5.23
N ASN A 225 -11.56 -8.81 5.08
CA ASN A 225 -11.86 -8.16 3.81
C ASN A 225 -10.76 -7.14 3.44
N LEU A 226 -9.55 -7.62 3.16
CA LEU A 226 -8.40 -6.80 2.80
C LEU A 226 -7.94 -7.10 1.36
N LYS A 227 -7.79 -6.04 0.57
CA LYS A 227 -7.17 -6.04 -0.76
C LYS A 227 -5.89 -5.22 -0.73
N ILE A 228 -4.84 -5.72 -1.36
CA ILE A 228 -3.52 -5.10 -1.36
C ILE A 228 -3.08 -4.86 -2.79
N ILE A 229 -2.61 -3.65 -3.07
CA ILE A 229 -1.98 -3.28 -4.33
C ILE A 229 -0.57 -2.84 -4.00
N TYR A 230 0.42 -3.62 -4.41
CA TYR A 230 1.83 -3.31 -4.23
C TYR A 230 2.41 -2.81 -5.55
N ILE A 231 2.85 -1.57 -5.59
CA ILE A 231 3.42 -0.92 -6.77
C ILE A 231 4.88 -0.61 -6.48
N ASN A 232 5.79 -1.33 -7.13
CA ASN A 232 7.22 -1.09 -7.01
C ASN A 232 7.96 -1.66 -8.22
N ASN A 233 9.05 -1.02 -8.61
CA ASN A 233 9.93 -1.53 -9.66
C ASN A 233 10.82 -2.67 -9.21
N ASN A 234 10.91 -2.92 -7.91
CA ASN A 234 11.76 -3.97 -7.40
C ASN A 234 10.94 -4.93 -6.54
N LEU A 235 10.75 -6.16 -7.03
CA LEU A 235 10.08 -7.21 -6.28
C LEU A 235 11.06 -8.07 -5.47
N ASN A 236 12.39 -7.87 -5.63
CA ASN A 236 13.40 -8.73 -5.01
C ASN A 236 13.48 -8.63 -3.48
N ALA A 237 12.90 -7.58 -2.90
CA ALA A 237 12.79 -7.47 -1.45
C ALA A 237 11.72 -8.42 -0.88
N LEU A 238 10.78 -8.88 -1.71
CA LEU A 238 9.64 -9.67 -1.28
C LEU A 238 9.95 -11.17 -1.34
N LYS A 239 9.37 -11.91 -0.41
CA LYS A 239 9.35 -13.38 -0.45
C LYS A 239 8.11 -13.82 -1.23
N LEU A 240 8.29 -13.97 -2.54
CA LEU A 240 7.26 -14.50 -3.41
C LEU A 240 7.44 -16.00 -3.58
N ASP A 241 6.32 -16.71 -3.68
CA ASP A 241 6.27 -18.13 -3.98
C ASP A 241 5.63 -18.37 -5.37
N PRO A 242 5.62 -19.62 -5.89
CA PRO A 242 5.02 -19.92 -7.19
C PRO A 242 3.56 -19.43 -7.34
N THR A 243 2.77 -19.42 -6.26
CA THR A 243 1.37 -18.98 -6.30
C THR A 243 1.23 -17.46 -6.44
N ASP A 244 2.28 -16.70 -6.17
CA ASP A 244 2.31 -15.25 -6.32
C ASP A 244 2.58 -14.81 -7.76
N ILE A 245 3.14 -15.67 -8.61
CA ILE A 245 3.49 -15.32 -9.99
C ILE A 245 2.29 -14.82 -10.79
N GLU A 246 1.15 -15.50 -10.70
CA GLU A 246 -0.07 -15.09 -11.39
C GLU A 246 -0.65 -13.75 -10.89
N LYS A 247 -0.14 -13.21 -9.77
CA LYS A 247 -0.57 -11.94 -9.17
C LYS A 247 0.30 -10.76 -9.61
N ILE A 248 1.34 -11.02 -10.40
CA ILE A 248 2.25 -9.99 -10.92
C ILE A 248 1.66 -9.40 -12.20
N VAL A 249 1.58 -8.08 -12.24
CA VAL A 249 1.14 -7.27 -13.37
C VAL A 249 2.33 -6.48 -13.88
N VAL A 250 2.74 -6.76 -15.11
CA VAL A 250 3.84 -6.10 -15.80
C VAL A 250 3.28 -4.95 -16.62
N VAL A 251 3.72 -3.73 -16.32
CA VAL A 251 3.28 -2.49 -16.95
C VAL A 251 4.42 -1.94 -17.81
N SER A 252 4.30 -2.13 -19.12
CA SER A 252 5.27 -1.66 -20.11
C SER A 252 4.55 -0.83 -21.18
N LYS A 253 4.61 -1.21 -22.46
CA LYS A 253 3.75 -0.58 -23.49
C LYS A 253 2.29 -0.93 -23.24
N GLU A 254 2.05 -2.20 -22.91
CA GLU A 254 0.76 -2.72 -22.49
C GLU A 254 0.88 -3.26 -21.06
N SER A 255 -0.24 -3.33 -20.34
CA SER A 255 -0.32 -3.96 -19.03
C SER A 255 -0.72 -5.42 -19.18
N THR A 256 0.11 -6.34 -18.70
CA THR A 256 -0.15 -7.77 -18.79
C THR A 256 0.04 -8.43 -17.44
N GLN A 257 -0.98 -9.17 -16.98
CA GLN A 257 -0.85 -10.02 -15.81
C GLN A 257 -0.18 -11.34 -16.20
N LEU A 258 0.80 -11.78 -15.41
CA LEU A 258 1.51 -13.02 -15.70
C LEU A 258 0.55 -14.23 -15.60
N PRO A 259 0.74 -15.26 -16.44
CA PRO A 259 -0.05 -16.48 -16.35
C PRO A 259 0.31 -17.30 -15.09
N PRO A 260 -0.51 -18.31 -14.74
CA PRO A 260 -0.19 -19.29 -13.71
C PRO A 260 1.22 -19.87 -13.86
N TYR A 261 1.88 -20.08 -12.72
CA TYR A 261 3.26 -20.52 -12.63
C TYR A 261 3.61 -21.69 -13.56
N ASP A 262 2.82 -22.76 -13.54
CA ASP A 262 3.09 -23.96 -14.33
C ASP A 262 3.09 -23.67 -15.83
N LEU A 263 2.16 -22.83 -16.29
CA LEU A 263 2.08 -22.42 -17.69
C LEU A 263 3.28 -21.53 -18.05
N LEU A 264 3.63 -20.59 -17.18
CA LEU A 264 4.79 -19.71 -17.40
C LEU A 264 6.09 -20.53 -17.50
N LEU A 265 6.36 -21.40 -16.52
CA LEU A 265 7.57 -22.21 -16.47
C LEU A 265 7.69 -23.11 -17.71
N ASN A 266 6.58 -23.73 -18.14
CA ASN A 266 6.58 -24.57 -19.34
C ASN A 266 6.90 -23.75 -20.61
N SER A 267 6.30 -22.57 -20.76
CA SER A 267 6.61 -21.66 -21.87
C SER A 267 8.09 -21.26 -21.89
N PHE A 268 8.67 -20.96 -20.73
CA PHE A 268 10.10 -20.65 -20.62
C PHE A 268 10.98 -21.85 -20.97
N LYS A 269 10.65 -23.05 -20.48
CA LYS A 269 11.39 -24.28 -20.81
C LYS A 269 11.39 -24.59 -22.30
N LEU A 270 10.29 -24.30 -23.01
CA LEU A 270 10.17 -24.53 -24.46
C LEU A 270 11.02 -23.57 -25.30
N HIS A 271 11.20 -22.32 -24.83
CA HIS A 271 11.94 -21.29 -25.56
C HIS A 271 13.39 -21.13 -25.07
N TYR A 272 13.78 -21.87 -24.02
CA TYR A 272 15.15 -21.83 -23.53
C TYR A 272 16.12 -22.47 -24.54
N PRO A 273 17.30 -21.88 -24.80
CA PRO A 273 18.24 -22.40 -25.82
C PRO A 273 18.74 -23.83 -25.56
N ASN A 274 18.73 -24.25 -24.29
CA ASN A 274 19.18 -25.56 -23.82
C ASN A 274 18.15 -26.14 -22.82
N SER A 275 18.50 -27.21 -22.11
CA SER A 275 17.68 -27.69 -20.97
C SER A 275 17.73 -26.69 -19.82
N LEU A 276 16.62 -26.00 -19.54
CA LEU A 276 16.47 -25.15 -18.36
C LEU A 276 16.37 -26.00 -17.08
N LEU A 277 17.49 -26.14 -16.38
CA LEU A 277 17.57 -26.77 -15.05
C LEU A 277 17.57 -25.67 -13.99
N ILE A 278 16.41 -25.44 -13.38
CA ILE A 278 16.20 -24.42 -12.35
C ILE A 278 15.21 -24.95 -11.31
N SER A 279 15.42 -24.64 -10.03
CA SER A 279 14.45 -24.96 -8.99
C SER A 279 13.26 -24.01 -9.04
N ASP A 280 12.15 -24.38 -8.40
CA ASP A 280 10.94 -23.56 -8.48
C ASP A 280 11.15 -22.17 -7.88
N GLN A 281 11.83 -22.09 -6.74
CA GLN A 281 12.15 -20.82 -6.08
C GLN A 281 13.18 -20.01 -6.87
N ASP A 282 14.23 -20.65 -7.40
CA ASP A 282 15.23 -19.93 -8.21
C ASP A 282 14.57 -19.32 -9.46
N PHE A 283 13.57 -19.99 -10.04
CA PHE A 283 12.79 -19.44 -11.15
C PHE A 283 11.95 -18.25 -10.70
N VAL A 284 11.21 -18.35 -9.58
CA VAL A 284 10.45 -17.23 -9.02
C VAL A 284 11.35 -16.01 -8.76
N ASP A 285 12.50 -16.23 -8.13
CA ASP A 285 13.46 -15.16 -7.84
C ASP A 285 14.01 -14.54 -9.13
N SER A 286 14.22 -15.36 -10.17
CA SER A 286 14.63 -14.87 -11.50
C SER A 286 13.52 -14.05 -12.16
N ILE A 287 12.27 -14.49 -12.09
CA ILE A 287 11.11 -13.72 -12.56
C ILE A 287 11.05 -12.36 -11.86
N CYS A 288 11.18 -12.31 -10.53
CA CYS A 288 11.17 -11.06 -9.76
C CYS A 288 12.27 -10.08 -10.18
N ARG A 289 13.43 -10.58 -10.63
CA ARG A 289 14.53 -9.76 -11.15
C ARG A 289 14.28 -9.24 -12.55
N ILE A 290 13.64 -10.02 -13.43
CA ILE A 290 13.49 -9.65 -14.85
C ILE A 290 12.22 -8.85 -15.16
N VAL A 291 11.12 -9.06 -14.42
CA VAL A 291 9.82 -8.41 -14.71
C VAL A 291 9.86 -6.88 -14.78
N PRO A 292 10.70 -6.15 -14.02
CA PRO A 292 10.78 -4.70 -14.15
C PRO A 292 11.34 -4.23 -15.50
N PHE A 293 12.06 -5.11 -16.19
CA PHE A 293 12.76 -4.81 -17.44
C PHE A 293 12.04 -5.32 -18.69
N ILE A 294 10.91 -6.03 -18.54
CA ILE A 294 10.12 -6.48 -19.69
C ILE A 294 9.64 -5.29 -20.51
N GLY A 295 9.80 -5.37 -21.83
CA GLY A 295 9.48 -4.31 -22.78
C GLY A 295 10.47 -3.12 -22.77
N ASN A 296 11.55 -3.17 -21.99
CA ASN A 296 12.61 -2.16 -22.03
C ASN A 296 13.57 -2.42 -23.20
N LYS A 297 13.99 -1.37 -23.91
CA LYS A 297 14.84 -1.43 -25.12
C LYS A 297 16.34 -1.67 -24.84
N GLY A 298 16.69 -2.10 -23.63
CA GLY A 298 18.04 -2.57 -23.29
C GLY A 298 19.02 -1.49 -22.80
N GLU A 299 18.63 -0.22 -22.76
CA GLU A 299 19.41 0.83 -22.11
C GLU A 299 19.29 0.63 -20.57
N ASP A 300 20.42 0.37 -19.90
CA ASP A 300 20.56 0.20 -18.44
C ASP A 300 20.04 -1.10 -17.76
N VAL A 301 20.04 -2.23 -18.48
CA VAL A 301 19.72 -3.53 -17.86
C VAL A 301 20.96 -4.20 -17.24
N TYR A 302 21.07 -4.19 -15.91
CA TYR A 302 22.13 -4.86 -15.16
C TYR A 302 21.64 -6.18 -14.55
N LEU A 303 21.67 -7.25 -15.35
CA LEU A 303 21.22 -8.58 -14.94
C LEU A 303 22.34 -9.63 -15.12
N THR A 304 22.22 -10.74 -14.40
CA THR A 304 23.11 -11.89 -14.64
C THR A 304 22.85 -12.49 -16.01
N GLY A 305 23.78 -13.29 -16.52
CA GLY A 305 23.61 -13.90 -17.84
C GLY A 305 22.35 -14.72 -18.00
N LYS A 306 22.08 -15.59 -17.04
CA LYS A 306 20.88 -16.42 -17.07
C LYS A 306 19.62 -15.56 -17.00
N ASP A 307 19.61 -14.53 -16.15
CA ASP A 307 18.48 -13.60 -16.07
C ASP A 307 18.29 -12.80 -17.37
N LEU A 308 19.37 -12.43 -18.09
CA LEU A 308 19.28 -11.79 -19.40
C LEU A 308 18.67 -12.72 -20.47
N VAL A 309 19.04 -14.01 -20.45
CA VAL A 309 18.43 -15.01 -21.34
C VAL A 309 16.94 -15.16 -21.01
N LEU A 310 16.59 -15.25 -19.73
CA LEU A 310 15.19 -15.32 -19.28
C LEU A 310 14.41 -14.05 -19.65
N LEU A 311 15.02 -12.87 -19.52
CA LEU A 311 14.41 -11.61 -19.94
C LEU A 311 14.14 -11.60 -21.45
N LYS A 312 15.10 -12.05 -22.28
CA LYS A 312 14.89 -12.17 -23.73
C LYS A 312 13.73 -13.11 -24.05
N ILE A 313 13.63 -14.24 -23.37
CA ILE A 313 12.51 -15.17 -23.53
C ILE A 313 11.19 -14.51 -23.11
N ALA A 314 11.17 -13.79 -21.99
CA ALA A 314 9.98 -13.06 -21.54
C ALA A 314 9.52 -12.07 -22.61
N ASN A 315 10.44 -11.29 -23.17
CA ASN A 315 10.13 -10.34 -24.23
C ASN A 315 9.57 -11.02 -25.48
N ILE A 316 10.12 -12.15 -25.91
CA ILE A 316 9.56 -12.96 -27.02
C ILE A 316 8.13 -13.42 -26.69
N LEU A 317 7.90 -13.94 -25.48
CA LEU A 317 6.57 -14.44 -25.07
C LEU A 317 5.51 -13.34 -24.98
N PHE A 318 5.94 -12.09 -24.75
CA PHE A 318 5.07 -10.91 -24.68
C PHE A 318 5.16 -10.01 -25.92
N ASP A 319 5.77 -10.49 -27.01
CA ASP A 319 5.86 -9.81 -28.31
C ASP A 319 6.57 -8.43 -28.25
N TYR A 320 7.64 -8.35 -27.45
CA TYR A 320 8.52 -7.19 -27.32
C TYR A 320 9.85 -7.39 -28.04
N GLU A 321 10.19 -6.51 -28.99
CA GLU A 321 11.50 -6.47 -29.62
C GLU A 321 12.58 -6.06 -28.60
N THR A 322 13.62 -6.90 -28.43
CA THR A 322 14.77 -6.54 -27.58
C THR A 322 16.12 -6.95 -28.13
N SER A 323 17.11 -6.07 -27.94
CA SER A 323 18.52 -6.31 -28.24
C SER A 323 19.38 -5.97 -27.02
N PHE A 324 20.24 -6.89 -26.57
CA PHE A 324 21.11 -6.68 -25.42
C PHE A 324 22.58 -6.63 -25.86
N ASP A 325 23.28 -5.54 -25.53
CA ASP A 325 24.73 -5.40 -25.78
C ASP A 325 25.54 -6.07 -24.67
N GLN A 326 26.45 -6.97 -25.06
CA GLN A 326 27.20 -7.80 -24.12
C GLN A 326 28.37 -7.04 -23.50
N LYS A 327 28.36 -6.85 -22.18
CA LYS A 327 29.58 -6.66 -21.40
C LYS A 327 29.61 -7.60 -20.20
N TYR A 328 30.48 -8.61 -20.31
CA TYR A 328 30.92 -9.55 -19.28
C TYR A 328 29.86 -10.49 -18.71
N ILE A 329 29.74 -11.68 -19.30
CA ILE A 329 28.83 -12.69 -18.81
C ILE A 329 29.40 -14.11 -18.99
N SER A 330 29.39 -14.91 -17.92
CA SER A 330 29.63 -16.36 -17.99
C SER A 330 28.36 -17.07 -18.49
N LEU A 331 28.25 -17.25 -19.80
CA LEU A 331 27.17 -17.96 -20.49
C LEU A 331 27.72 -19.15 -21.28
N THR A 332 26.86 -20.14 -21.55
CA THR A 332 27.13 -21.18 -22.55
C THR A 332 27.12 -20.60 -23.96
N THR A 333 27.78 -21.26 -24.91
CA THR A 333 27.83 -20.81 -26.31
C THR A 333 26.43 -20.62 -26.91
N SER A 334 25.49 -21.54 -26.63
CA SER A 334 24.11 -21.44 -27.11
C SER A 334 23.37 -20.22 -26.55
N GLU A 335 23.60 -19.87 -25.29
CA GLU A 335 22.97 -18.69 -24.66
C GLU A 335 23.53 -17.39 -25.25
N VAL A 336 24.84 -17.33 -25.51
CA VAL A 336 25.49 -16.19 -26.18
C VAL A 336 24.94 -16.01 -27.61
N GLU A 337 24.84 -17.10 -28.38
CA GLU A 337 24.26 -17.06 -29.73
C GLU A 337 22.78 -16.65 -29.72
N PHE A 338 22.01 -17.14 -28.74
CA PHE A 338 20.61 -16.77 -28.59
C PHE A 338 20.44 -15.28 -28.33
N LEU A 339 21.26 -14.68 -27.46
CA LEU A 339 21.22 -13.24 -27.21
C LEU A 339 21.56 -12.43 -28.47
N ASN A 340 22.50 -12.90 -29.30
CA ASN A 340 22.99 -12.19 -30.49
C ASN A 340 22.09 -12.29 -31.73
N LYS A 341 21.13 -13.22 -31.78
CA LYS A 341 20.17 -13.28 -32.89
C LYS A 341 19.28 -12.03 -32.87
N GLN A 342 19.37 -11.23 -33.93
CA GLN A 342 18.33 -10.25 -34.27
C GLN A 342 17.08 -11.01 -34.71
N GLU A 343 15.94 -10.61 -34.17
CA GLU A 343 14.65 -11.16 -34.58
C GLU A 343 14.36 -10.75 -36.05
N PRO A 344 13.72 -11.62 -36.85
CA PRO A 344 13.42 -11.35 -38.25
C PRO A 344 12.38 -10.25 -38.48
#